data_AF-A0A151N0P2-F1
#
_entry.id   AF-A0A151N0P2-F1
#
_cell.length_a   1.000
_cell.length_b   1.000
_cell.length_c   1.000
_cell.angle_alpha   90.00
_cell.angle_beta   90.00
_cell.angle_gamma   90.00
#
_symmetry.space_group_name_H-M   'P 1'
#
loop_
_entity.id
_entity.type
_entity.pdbx_description
1 polymer ?
#
loop_
_entity_poly.entity_id
_entity_poly.type
_entity_poly.pdbx_seq_one_letter_code
_entity_poly.pdbx_strand_id
1 'polypeptide(L)'
;MDDPRGTGTLGAARGQILDALEKRDLSNKTVVYFTSDQGAHLEEVSNTGEVHGGYNGIYRGGKSTNWEGGIRVPGLLHWPGVIPHGAHIHEPTSNMDIFPTVVNLAGAHVPTDRIIDGHDLMPLLQGKIIQSKHEFLFHYCNAYLNAVRWHPGNSDAIWKAFFFTPIFYPEDSNGCYHSHVDLLRIS
;
A
#
# COMPACT_ATOMS: atom_id res chain seq x y z
N MET A 1 27.59 -9.61 -1.46
CA MET A 1 27.35 -9.06 -2.80
C MET A 1 26.46 -7.86 -2.60
N ASP A 2 27.06 -6.67 -2.56
CA ASP A 2 26.37 -5.40 -2.32
C ASP A 2 25.55 -4.97 -3.55
N ASP A 3 24.30 -4.57 -3.34
CA ASP A 3 23.45 -3.92 -4.33
C ASP A 3 23.80 -2.42 -4.37
N PRO A 4 24.26 -1.88 -5.52
CA PRO A 4 24.71 -0.49 -5.63
C PRO A 4 23.57 0.56 -5.58
N ARG A 5 22.32 0.17 -5.30
CA ARG A 5 21.13 1.05 -5.39
C ARG A 5 20.58 1.58 -4.05
N GLY A 6 21.37 1.57 -2.97
CA GLY A 6 20.98 2.19 -1.69
C GLY A 6 19.91 1.45 -0.87
N THR A 7 19.43 0.29 -1.34
CA THR A 7 18.46 -0.58 -0.64
C THR A 7 19.09 -1.52 0.39
N GLY A 8 20.43 -1.55 0.48
CA GLY A 8 21.19 -2.52 1.28
C GLY A 8 20.96 -2.41 2.79
N THR A 9 20.81 -1.20 3.33
CA THR A 9 20.71 -0.98 4.79
C THR A 9 19.35 -1.34 5.36
N LEU A 10 18.26 -0.92 4.71
CA LEU A 10 16.90 -1.31 5.12
C LEU A 10 16.69 -2.83 4.96
N GLY A 11 17.26 -3.39 3.89
CA GLY A 11 17.24 -4.83 3.66
C GLY A 11 18.05 -5.65 4.67
N ALA A 12 19.15 -5.10 5.17
CA ALA A 12 19.92 -5.71 6.25
C ALA A 12 19.21 -5.55 7.61
N ALA A 13 18.64 -4.37 7.90
CA ALA A 13 17.95 -4.10 9.16
C ALA A 13 16.70 -4.98 9.33
N ARG A 14 15.90 -5.20 8.28
CA ARG A 14 14.78 -6.16 8.33
C ARG A 14 15.26 -7.58 8.63
N GLY A 15 16.39 -7.99 8.05
CA GLY A 15 16.99 -9.30 8.31
C GLY A 15 17.37 -9.46 9.77
N GLN A 16 17.99 -8.43 10.36
CA GLN A 16 18.35 -8.41 11.78
C GLN A 16 17.12 -8.53 12.71
N ILE A 17 15.99 -7.90 12.35
CA ILE A 17 14.74 -8.01 13.12
C ILE A 17 14.21 -9.45 13.08
N LEU A 18 14.14 -10.05 11.89
CA LEU A 18 13.66 -11.44 11.73
C LEU A 18 14.58 -12.43 12.46
N ASP A 19 15.91 -12.29 12.29
CA ASP A 19 16.89 -13.09 13.01
C ASP A 19 16.76 -12.95 14.54
N ALA A 20 16.47 -11.74 15.01
CA ALA A 20 16.31 -11.46 16.44
C ALA A 20 15.05 -12.08 17.03
N LEU A 21 13.96 -12.17 16.25
CA LEU A 21 12.74 -12.88 16.62
C LEU A 21 12.96 -14.39 16.66
N GLU A 22 13.69 -14.93 15.68
CA GLU A 22 14.00 -16.36 15.61
C GLU A 22 14.89 -16.80 16.77
N LYS A 23 15.98 -16.07 17.03
CA LYS A 23 16.92 -16.34 18.15
C LYS A 23 16.26 -16.31 19.55
N ARG A 24 15.05 -15.75 19.67
CA ARG A 24 14.30 -15.64 20.93
C ARG A 24 13.05 -16.51 20.96
N ASP A 25 12.84 -17.37 19.95
CA ASP A 25 11.65 -18.20 19.82
C ASP A 25 10.33 -17.38 19.82
N LEU A 26 10.37 -16.17 19.24
CA LEU A 26 9.23 -15.25 19.17
C LEU A 26 8.58 -15.21 17.78
N SER A 27 9.20 -15.81 16.76
CA SER A 27 8.71 -15.73 15.37
C SER A 27 7.29 -16.25 15.20
N ASN A 28 6.91 -17.34 15.87
CA ASN A 28 5.55 -17.91 15.79
C ASN A 28 4.49 -17.10 16.58
N LYS A 29 4.90 -16.13 17.41
CA LYS A 29 4.02 -15.28 18.23
C LYS A 29 4.01 -13.83 17.77
N THR A 30 4.75 -13.50 16.71
CA THR A 30 4.92 -12.13 16.24
C THR A 30 4.47 -12.04 14.80
N VAL A 31 3.51 -11.15 14.54
CA VAL A 31 3.20 -10.72 13.19
C VAL A 31 4.14 -9.60 12.78
N VAL A 32 4.78 -9.72 11.62
CA VAL A 32 5.60 -8.68 11.02
C VAL A 32 4.89 -8.16 9.79
N TYR A 33 4.60 -6.86 9.75
CA TYR A 33 4.03 -6.16 8.61
C TYR A 33 5.02 -5.12 8.10
N PHE A 34 5.32 -5.17 6.81
CA PHE A 34 6.18 -4.22 6.13
C PHE A 34 5.41 -3.52 5.02
N THR A 35 5.41 -2.19 5.06
CA THR A 35 4.75 -1.33 4.08
C THR A 35 5.48 0.01 3.93
N SER A 36 4.99 0.85 3.02
CA SER A 36 5.32 2.27 2.91
C SER A 36 4.08 3.11 3.19
N ASP A 37 4.25 4.34 3.64
CA ASP A 37 3.17 5.29 3.83
C ASP A 37 2.54 5.72 2.50
N GLN A 38 3.39 5.93 1.48
CA GLN A 38 3.02 6.18 0.09
C GLN A 38 4.12 5.72 -0.88
N GLY A 39 3.88 5.91 -2.18
CA GLY A 39 4.84 5.67 -3.23
C GLY A 39 6.03 6.64 -3.24
N ALA A 40 7.02 6.32 -4.09
CA ALA A 40 8.30 7.01 -4.17
C ALA A 40 8.17 8.46 -4.67
N HIS A 41 9.05 9.36 -4.23
CA HIS A 41 9.03 10.80 -4.57
C HIS A 41 9.83 11.07 -5.85
N LEU A 42 9.23 10.90 -7.02
CA LEU A 42 9.95 10.87 -8.30
C LEU A 42 10.68 12.18 -8.64
N GLU A 43 10.18 13.30 -8.13
CA GLU A 43 10.67 14.65 -8.35
C GLU A 43 11.82 15.04 -7.40
N GLU A 44 12.25 14.13 -6.52
CA GLU A 44 13.37 14.36 -5.60
C GLU A 44 14.70 14.24 -6.33
N VAL A 45 15.11 15.33 -6.97
CA VAL A 45 16.38 15.48 -7.68
C VAL A 45 17.19 16.60 -7.04
N SER A 46 18.44 16.32 -6.69
CA SER A 46 19.33 17.32 -6.12
C SER A 46 19.73 18.38 -7.16
N ASN A 47 20.25 19.52 -6.70
CA ASN A 47 20.77 20.56 -7.60
C ASN A 47 21.92 20.07 -8.52
N THR A 48 22.56 18.95 -8.18
CA THR A 48 23.62 18.31 -8.98
C THR A 48 23.08 17.22 -9.91
N GLY A 49 21.76 17.01 -9.95
CA GLY A 49 21.08 16.03 -10.82
C GLY A 49 20.99 14.61 -10.24
N GLU A 50 21.33 14.42 -8.96
CA GLU A 50 21.22 13.11 -8.32
C GLU A 50 19.77 12.81 -7.95
N VAL A 51 19.26 11.65 -8.35
CA VAL A 51 17.88 11.23 -8.08
C VAL A 51 17.85 10.46 -6.76
N HIS A 52 17.09 10.96 -5.77
CA HIS A 52 16.95 10.35 -4.44
C HIS A 52 15.55 9.77 -4.18
N GLY A 53 14.63 9.98 -5.12
CA GLY A 53 13.20 9.73 -4.99
C GLY A 53 12.73 8.31 -4.81
N GLY A 54 13.55 7.33 -5.22
CA GLY A 54 13.16 5.93 -5.35
C GLY A 54 12.51 5.61 -6.70
N TYR A 55 11.89 4.43 -6.81
CA TYR A 55 11.33 3.91 -8.06
C TYR A 55 10.05 3.11 -7.83
N ASN A 56 8.99 3.40 -8.60
CA ASN A 56 7.67 2.78 -8.48
C ASN A 56 7.42 1.66 -9.50
N GLY A 57 8.45 1.14 -10.17
CA GLY A 57 8.28 0.04 -11.11
C GLY A 57 7.54 0.45 -12.39
N ILE A 58 6.59 -0.39 -12.80
CA ILE A 58 5.72 -0.18 -13.96
C ILE A 58 4.61 0.85 -13.71
N TYR A 59 4.45 1.30 -12.46
CA TYR A 59 3.33 2.14 -12.08
C TYR A 59 3.60 3.62 -12.39
N ARG A 60 2.58 4.28 -12.96
CA ARG A 60 2.63 5.71 -13.28
C ARG A 60 2.61 6.56 -12.01
N GLY A 61 3.37 7.66 -12.01
CA GLY A 61 3.36 8.67 -10.95
C GLY A 61 4.08 8.26 -9.67
N GLY A 62 4.00 9.12 -8.66
CA GLY A 62 4.66 8.94 -7.37
C GLY A 62 3.95 9.67 -6.25
N LYS A 63 4.69 9.92 -5.16
CA LYS A 63 4.26 10.73 -4.02
C LYS A 63 3.51 11.97 -4.49
N SER A 64 2.49 12.38 -3.73
CA SER A 64 1.64 13.55 -4.03
C SER A 64 0.64 13.36 -5.19
N THR A 65 0.49 12.14 -5.72
CA THR A 65 -0.47 11.84 -6.79
C THR A 65 -1.29 10.59 -6.48
N ASN A 66 -2.50 10.48 -7.05
CA ASN A 66 -3.32 9.26 -6.95
C ASN A 66 -3.17 8.33 -8.16
N TRP A 67 -2.11 8.51 -8.96
CA TRP A 67 -1.70 7.45 -9.89
C TRP A 67 -1.20 6.23 -9.11
N GLU A 68 -1.19 5.05 -9.74
CA GLU A 68 -0.83 3.81 -9.05
C GLU A 68 0.54 3.89 -8.36
N GLY A 69 1.52 4.58 -8.94
CA GLY A 69 2.84 4.74 -8.33
C GLY A 69 2.85 5.65 -7.10
N GLY A 70 1.79 6.43 -6.83
CA GLY A 70 1.66 7.20 -5.60
C GLY A 70 0.91 6.47 -4.48
N ILE A 71 -0.10 5.66 -4.84
CA ILE A 71 -0.97 4.99 -3.86
C ILE A 71 -0.64 3.51 -3.64
N ARG A 72 0.03 2.85 -4.58
CA ARG A 72 0.39 1.44 -4.47
C ARG A 72 1.74 1.33 -3.79
N VAL A 73 1.75 0.65 -2.66
CA VAL A 73 2.92 0.46 -1.81
C VAL A 73 3.24 -1.02 -1.65
N PRO A 74 4.48 -1.37 -1.26
CA PRO A 74 4.78 -2.73 -0.82
C PRO A 74 3.86 -3.13 0.34
N GLY A 75 3.37 -4.36 0.35
CA GLY A 75 2.59 -4.90 1.47
C GLY A 75 3.02 -6.34 1.72
N LEU A 76 3.82 -6.56 2.76
CA LEU A 76 4.33 -7.88 3.11
C LEU A 76 3.94 -8.20 4.56
N LEU A 77 3.25 -9.32 4.76
CA LEU A 77 2.94 -9.84 6.10
C LEU A 77 3.61 -11.19 6.29
N HIS A 78 4.24 -11.37 7.45
CA HIS A 78 4.91 -12.59 7.84
C HIS A 78 4.47 -13.00 9.24
N TRP A 79 3.88 -14.20 9.33
CA TRP A 79 3.55 -14.84 10.60
C TRP A 79 3.61 -16.37 10.44
N PRO A 80 4.74 -16.99 10.80
CA PRO A 80 4.94 -18.43 10.70
C PRO A 80 3.86 -19.24 11.42
N GLY A 81 3.33 -20.25 10.74
CA GLY A 81 2.29 -21.14 11.28
C GLY A 81 0.87 -20.58 11.28
N VAL A 82 0.69 -19.29 10.97
CA VAL A 82 -0.63 -18.64 10.90
C VAL A 82 -0.96 -18.21 9.46
N ILE A 83 -0.01 -17.59 8.76
CA ILE A 83 -0.16 -17.17 7.37
C ILE A 83 0.56 -18.19 6.48
N PRO A 84 -0.07 -18.73 5.42
CA PRO A 84 0.58 -19.64 4.49
C PRO A 84 1.80 -18.99 3.83
N HIS A 85 2.92 -19.72 3.80
CA HIS A 85 4.15 -19.22 3.20
C HIS A 85 4.00 -19.07 1.68
N GLY A 86 4.51 -17.96 1.13
CA GLY A 86 4.48 -17.70 -0.32
C GLY A 86 3.08 -17.41 -0.89
N ALA A 87 2.10 -17.11 -0.04
CA ALA A 87 0.80 -16.66 -0.50
C ALA A 87 0.90 -15.28 -1.18
N HIS A 88 0.15 -15.12 -2.27
CA HIS A 88 0.01 -13.87 -2.99
C HIS A 88 -1.45 -13.46 -3.00
N ILE A 89 -1.73 -12.23 -2.55
CA ILE A 89 -3.07 -11.64 -2.57
C ILE A 89 -3.09 -10.55 -3.65
N HIS A 90 -4.03 -10.68 -4.58
CA HIS A 90 -4.24 -9.72 -5.66
C HIS A 90 -5.40 -8.75 -5.36
N GLU A 91 -6.20 -9.06 -4.34
CA GLU A 91 -7.31 -8.24 -3.89
C GLU A 91 -6.87 -6.85 -3.44
N PRO A 92 -7.68 -5.80 -3.70
CA PRO A 92 -7.43 -4.47 -3.17
C PRO A 92 -7.40 -4.49 -1.63
N THR A 93 -6.31 -3.99 -1.07
CA THR A 93 -6.16 -3.76 0.38
C THR A 93 -5.77 -2.32 0.62
N SER A 94 -5.97 -1.85 1.85
CA SER A 94 -5.74 -0.48 2.28
C SER A 94 -4.70 -0.41 3.39
N ASN A 95 -3.92 0.67 3.44
CA ASN A 95 -3.06 0.97 4.58
C ASN A 95 -3.84 1.10 5.90
N MET A 96 -5.14 1.39 5.84
CA MET A 96 -6.02 1.47 7.02
C MET A 96 -6.36 0.09 7.60
N ASP A 97 -6.18 -0.98 6.83
CA ASP A 97 -6.58 -2.34 7.22
C ASP A 97 -5.73 -2.90 8.36
N ILE A 98 -4.51 -2.38 8.56
CA ILE A 98 -3.66 -2.79 9.67
C ILE A 98 -4.30 -2.46 11.04
N PHE A 99 -5.08 -1.39 11.13
CA PHE A 99 -5.73 -0.98 12.38
C PHE A 99 -6.69 -2.05 12.92
N PRO A 100 -7.80 -2.42 12.22
CA PRO A 100 -8.71 -3.45 12.73
C PRO A 100 -8.03 -4.82 12.83
N THR A 101 -7.07 -5.12 11.95
CA THR A 101 -6.29 -6.36 12.00
C THR A 101 -5.55 -6.49 13.33
N VAL A 102 -4.74 -5.48 13.71
CA VAL A 102 -3.97 -5.51 14.97
C VAL A 102 -4.87 -5.46 16.20
N VAL A 103 -5.95 -4.68 16.18
CA VAL A 103 -6.93 -4.62 17.28
C VAL A 103 -7.53 -6.00 17.54
N ASN A 104 -7.97 -6.70 16.49
CA ASN A 104 -8.54 -8.04 16.61
C ASN A 104 -7.49 -9.06 17.11
N LEU A 105 -6.25 -8.99 16.60
CA LEU A 105 -5.17 -9.87 17.03
C LEU A 105 -4.79 -9.68 18.51
N ALA A 106 -4.93 -8.46 19.03
CA ALA A 106 -4.73 -8.15 20.44
C ALA A 106 -5.91 -8.60 21.32
N GLY A 107 -7.00 -9.14 20.75
CA GLY A 107 -8.22 -9.48 21.48
C GLY A 107 -9.04 -8.26 21.93
N ALA A 108 -8.76 -7.09 21.37
CA ALA A 108 -9.50 -5.86 21.62
C ALA A 108 -10.69 -5.72 20.65
N HIS A 109 -11.52 -4.70 20.86
CA HIS A 109 -12.70 -4.44 20.04
C HIS A 109 -12.49 -3.18 19.20
N VAL A 110 -12.78 -3.29 17.91
CA VAL A 110 -12.83 -2.13 17.01
C VAL A 110 -13.94 -1.18 17.47
N PRO A 111 -13.72 0.15 17.49
CA PRO A 111 -14.75 1.10 17.90
C PRO A 111 -16.03 0.97 17.08
N THR A 112 -17.18 1.02 17.75
CA THR A 112 -18.52 0.94 17.14
C THR A 112 -19.25 2.27 17.12
N ASP A 113 -18.65 3.32 17.70
CA ASP A 113 -19.19 4.68 17.80
C ASP A 113 -18.88 5.54 16.56
N ARG A 114 -18.12 5.01 15.60
CA ARG A 114 -17.71 5.67 14.37
C ARG A 114 -17.49 4.65 13.25
N ILE A 115 -17.48 5.12 12.02
CA ILE A 115 -17.15 4.31 10.86
C ILE A 115 -15.63 4.07 10.85
N ILE A 116 -15.25 2.83 10.55
CA ILE A 116 -13.86 2.43 10.33
C ILE A 116 -13.77 1.88 8.92
N ASP A 117 -13.02 2.58 8.05
CA ASP A 117 -12.88 2.21 6.64
C ASP A 117 -11.94 1.02 6.42
N GLY A 118 -11.05 0.76 7.39
CA GLY A 118 -10.18 -0.41 7.36
C GLY A 118 -10.96 -1.71 7.62
N HIS A 119 -10.47 -2.81 7.06
CA HIS A 119 -11.01 -4.15 7.27
C HIS A 119 -9.94 -5.11 7.78
N ASP A 120 -10.35 -6.07 8.61
CA ASP A 120 -9.45 -7.11 9.12
C ASP A 120 -8.93 -7.99 7.96
N LEU A 121 -7.61 -8.03 7.79
CA LEU A 121 -6.93 -8.77 6.74
C LEU A 121 -6.78 -10.25 7.07
N MET A 122 -6.89 -10.67 8.35
CA MET A 122 -6.57 -12.05 8.74
C MET A 122 -7.38 -13.11 7.98
N PRO A 123 -8.69 -12.95 7.73
CA PRO A 123 -9.44 -13.91 6.93
C PRO A 123 -8.89 -14.05 5.50
N LEU A 124 -8.47 -12.94 4.88
CA LEU A 124 -7.91 -12.93 3.54
C LEU A 124 -6.50 -13.56 3.52
N LEU A 125 -5.65 -13.18 4.48
CA LEU A 125 -4.29 -13.70 4.65
C LEU A 125 -4.25 -15.20 4.95
N GLN A 126 -5.28 -15.72 5.64
CA GLN A 126 -5.42 -17.14 5.94
C GLN A 126 -6.13 -17.91 4.82
N GLY A 127 -6.52 -17.27 3.72
CA GLY A 127 -7.24 -17.89 2.61
C GLY A 127 -8.66 -18.35 2.97
N LYS A 128 -9.25 -17.83 4.05
CA LYS A 128 -10.64 -18.14 4.46
C LYS A 128 -11.66 -17.42 3.60
N ILE A 129 -11.27 -16.28 3.03
CA ILE A 129 -12.00 -15.55 2.00
C ILE A 129 -11.05 -15.30 0.83
N ILE A 130 -11.62 -15.21 -0.38
CA ILE A 130 -10.86 -14.96 -1.60
C ILE A 130 -10.96 -13.50 -2.06
N GLN A 131 -12.01 -12.79 -1.64
CA GLN A 131 -12.25 -11.39 -1.96
C GLN A 131 -12.10 -10.52 -0.71
N SER A 132 -11.47 -9.36 -0.89
CA SER A 132 -11.44 -8.32 0.14
C SER A 132 -12.83 -7.71 0.32
N LYS A 133 -13.03 -7.00 1.43
CA LYS A 133 -14.24 -6.21 1.66
C LYS A 133 -14.23 -4.86 0.92
N HIS A 134 -13.14 -4.58 0.19
CA HIS A 134 -12.91 -3.32 -0.52
C HIS A 134 -13.50 -3.35 -1.93
N GLU A 135 -14.83 -3.40 -2.04
CA GLU A 135 -15.50 -3.18 -3.33
C GLU A 135 -15.25 -1.74 -3.81
N PHE A 136 -15.24 -0.77 -2.89
CA PHE A 136 -14.90 0.62 -3.19
C PHE A 136 -13.74 1.09 -2.32
N LEU A 137 -12.78 1.77 -2.96
CA LEU A 137 -11.70 2.49 -2.28
C LEU A 137 -11.67 3.94 -2.78
N PHE A 138 -11.70 4.87 -1.84
CA PHE A 138 -11.69 6.30 -2.11
C PHE A 138 -10.26 6.83 -1.97
N HIS A 139 -9.77 7.49 -3.01
CA HIS A 139 -8.44 8.06 -3.07
C HIS A 139 -8.55 9.58 -2.99
N TYR A 140 -8.26 10.11 -1.81
CA TYR A 140 -8.26 11.54 -1.56
C TYR A 140 -6.93 12.16 -1.96
N CYS A 141 -6.97 13.44 -2.31
CA CYS A 141 -5.81 14.30 -2.33
C CYS A 141 -6.04 15.44 -1.36
N ASN A 142 -5.46 15.32 -0.17
CA ASN A 142 -5.81 16.15 0.99
C ASN A 142 -7.33 16.11 1.23
N ALA A 143 -8.00 17.27 1.26
CA ALA A 143 -9.44 17.35 1.48
C ALA A 143 -10.30 17.02 0.24
N TYR A 144 -9.70 16.84 -0.94
CA TYR A 144 -10.43 16.68 -2.20
C TYR A 144 -10.52 15.20 -2.60
N LEU A 145 -11.72 14.71 -2.88
CA LEU A 145 -11.90 13.37 -3.45
C LEU A 145 -11.40 13.35 -4.90
N ASN A 146 -10.27 12.67 -5.14
CA ASN A 146 -9.56 12.75 -6.42
C ASN A 146 -9.87 11.56 -7.33
N ALA A 147 -9.85 10.35 -6.78
CA ALA A 147 -10.16 9.14 -7.54
C ALA A 147 -10.94 8.12 -6.70
N VAL A 148 -11.62 7.21 -7.37
CA VAL A 148 -12.34 6.08 -6.76
C VAL A 148 -11.96 4.82 -7.50
N ARG A 149 -11.51 3.81 -6.76
CA ARG A 149 -11.32 2.45 -7.27
C ARG A 149 -12.57 1.63 -6.95
N TRP A 150 -13.01 0.86 -7.93
CA TRP A 150 -14.14 -0.05 -7.81
C TRP A 150 -13.74 -1.46 -8.28
N HIS A 151 -13.93 -2.45 -7.42
CA HIS A 151 -13.73 -3.86 -7.69
C HIS A 151 -15.05 -4.60 -7.46
N PRO A 152 -15.87 -4.80 -8.51
CA PRO A 152 -17.20 -5.39 -8.37
C PRO A 152 -17.11 -6.83 -7.86
N GLY A 153 -17.95 -7.20 -6.89
CA GLY A 153 -17.88 -8.54 -6.28
C GLY A 153 -18.11 -9.73 -7.24
N ASN A 154 -18.66 -9.48 -8.43
CA ASN A 154 -18.89 -10.49 -9.48
C ASN A 154 -17.90 -10.42 -10.65
N SER A 155 -16.78 -9.70 -10.51
CA SER A 155 -15.80 -9.50 -11.58
C SER A 155 -14.38 -9.33 -11.05
N ASP A 156 -13.40 -9.90 -11.74
CA ASP A 156 -11.97 -9.66 -11.44
C ASP A 156 -11.48 -8.30 -11.98
N ALA A 157 -12.34 -7.55 -12.66
CA ALA A 157 -11.98 -6.23 -13.18
C ALA A 157 -11.82 -5.22 -12.03
N ILE A 158 -10.80 -4.36 -12.17
CA ILE A 158 -10.62 -3.22 -11.27
C ILE A 158 -10.74 -1.95 -12.10
N TRP A 159 -11.76 -1.16 -11.76
CA TRP A 159 -12.04 0.13 -12.37
C TRP A 159 -11.49 1.24 -11.49
N LYS A 160 -11.06 2.34 -12.10
CA LYS A 160 -10.69 3.55 -11.39
C LYS A 160 -11.16 4.79 -12.14
N ALA A 161 -11.97 5.59 -11.49
CA ALA A 161 -12.37 6.90 -11.97
C ALA A 161 -11.51 7.98 -11.30
N PHE A 162 -11.04 8.94 -12.08
CA PHE A 162 -10.43 10.18 -11.61
C PHE A 162 -11.45 11.30 -11.82
N PHE A 163 -11.75 12.06 -10.77
CA PHE A 163 -12.55 13.29 -10.88
C PHE A 163 -11.73 14.47 -11.39
N PHE A 164 -10.43 14.43 -11.08
CA PHE A 164 -9.43 15.33 -11.63
C PHE A 164 -8.06 14.65 -11.61
N THR A 165 -7.17 15.04 -12.49
CA THR A 165 -5.79 14.58 -12.54
C THR A 165 -4.83 15.76 -12.44
N PRO A 166 -3.68 15.60 -11.76
CA PRO A 166 -2.67 16.64 -11.73
C PRO A 166 -2.21 16.97 -13.16
N ILE A 167 -2.20 18.27 -13.50
CA ILE A 167 -1.51 18.76 -14.69
C ILE A 167 -0.03 18.84 -14.30
N PHE A 168 0.79 17.97 -14.87
CA PHE A 168 2.23 18.09 -14.77
C PHE A 168 2.69 19.18 -15.76
N TYR A 169 2.57 20.48 -15.43
CA TYR A 169 3.23 21.55 -16.21
C TYR A 169 3.59 22.82 -15.37
N PRO A 170 4.87 23.29 -15.40
CA PRO A 170 6.01 22.61 -16.02
C PRO A 170 6.23 21.25 -15.34
N GLU A 171 7.07 20.40 -15.92
CA GLU A 171 7.36 19.03 -15.47
C GLU A 171 7.71 18.92 -13.96
N ASP A 172 7.89 20.05 -13.27
CA ASP A 172 8.24 20.22 -11.86
C ASP A 172 7.08 20.69 -10.94
N SER A 173 5.82 20.62 -11.36
CA SER A 173 4.69 21.05 -10.51
C SER A 173 4.12 19.91 -9.64
N ASN A 174 4.35 20.05 -8.33
CA ASN A 174 3.76 19.21 -7.29
C ASN A 174 2.32 19.65 -6.96
N GLY A 175 1.37 18.72 -7.12
CA GLY A 175 0.04 18.79 -6.49
C GLY A 175 -1.12 18.34 -7.38
N CYS A 176 -2.17 17.81 -6.74
CA CYS A 176 -3.42 17.49 -7.43
C CYS A 176 -4.21 18.76 -7.74
N TYR A 177 -4.06 19.28 -8.96
CA TYR A 177 -4.85 20.40 -9.47
C TYR A 177 -5.95 19.91 -10.41
N HIS A 178 -7.01 20.70 -10.57
CA HIS A 178 -8.17 20.35 -11.38
C HIS A 178 -7.80 20.17 -12.86
N SER A 179 -7.89 18.96 -13.40
CA SER A 179 -8.11 18.75 -14.83
C SER A 179 -8.69 17.37 -15.15
N HIS A 180 -9.80 17.38 -15.89
CA HIS A 180 -10.51 16.28 -16.55
C HIS A 180 -10.93 15.05 -15.73
N VAL A 181 -12.10 14.50 -16.08
CA VAL A 181 -12.63 13.26 -15.52
C VAL A 181 -12.20 12.12 -16.44
N ASP A 182 -11.47 11.14 -15.90
CA ASP A 182 -11.00 9.96 -16.63
C ASP A 182 -11.50 8.68 -15.98
N LEU A 183 -11.96 7.71 -16.77
CA LEU A 183 -12.28 6.35 -16.29
C LEU A 183 -11.29 5.37 -16.93
N LEU A 184 -10.59 4.62 -16.10
CA LEU A 184 -9.57 3.66 -16.51
C LEU A 184 -9.88 2.27 -15.95
N ARG A 185 -9.68 1.25 -16.78
CA ARG A 185 -9.56 -0.13 -16.31
C ARG A 185 -8.11 -0.40 -15.98
N ILE A 186 -7.83 -0.90 -14.77
CA ILE A 186 -6.47 -1.06 -14.23
C ILE A 186 -6.05 -2.53 -14.12
N SER A 187 -6.98 -3.47 -14.29
CA SER A 187 -6.74 -4.90 -14.51
C SER A 187 -7.89 -5.57 -15.27
#